data_AF-T0ZSN4-F1
#
_entry.id   AF-T0ZSN4-F1
#
_cell.length_a   1.000
_cell.length_b   1.000
_cell.length_c   1.000
_cell.angle_alpha   90.00
_cell.angle_beta   90.00
_cell.angle_gamma   90.00
#
_symmetry.space_group_name_H-M   'P 1'
#
loop_
_entity.id
_entity.type
_entity.pdbx_description
1 polymer ?
#
loop_
_entity_poly.entity_id
_entity_poly.type
_entity_poly.pdbx_seq_one_letter_code
_entity_poly.pdbx_strand_id
1 'polypeptide(L)'
;WLDPAQGAPIVPLGAVLYSHLKLKLRLRAAGFAATLYDYDWRLDIEALGQGLATRLREHAGHAVAIVAHSMGGLVSRAALALPGTRHVERVVLLGTPNRGAFAPLQALRGTYSVVRNIARLDLGHSPLELAERVWTGFPSLYQMLPGAQGDGPDLTNPMQWPLTAPAPRLALLERASRLHGTLPEPDERFTAIAGVARATVTAAQRREDGFVYTVTRGGDGTVPAVSAAPEG
;
A
#
# COMPACT_ATOMS: atom_id res chain seq x y z
N TRP A 1 -15.11 19.34 11.34
CA TRP A 1 -14.50 18.83 12.58
C TRP A 1 -14.47 17.31 12.50
N LEU A 2 -13.32 16.73 12.18
CA LEU A 2 -13.06 15.30 12.29
C LEU A 2 -11.69 15.18 12.96
N ASP A 3 -11.68 15.19 14.28
CA ASP A 3 -10.55 14.67 15.04
C ASP A 3 -10.67 13.13 14.97
N PRO A 4 -9.76 12.42 14.28
CA PRO A 4 -9.82 10.98 14.16
C PRO A 4 -9.71 10.26 15.52
N ALA A 5 -9.32 10.94 16.59
CA ALA A 5 -9.33 10.41 17.97
C ALA A 5 -10.67 10.62 18.71
N GLN A 6 -11.56 11.50 18.23
CA GLN A 6 -12.86 11.80 18.85
C GLN A 6 -14.07 11.29 18.06
N GLY A 7 -13.85 10.61 16.93
CA GLY A 7 -14.90 9.98 16.12
C GLY A 7 -15.25 8.57 16.58
N ALA A 8 -16.42 8.07 16.17
CA ALA A 8 -16.78 6.66 16.33
C ALA A 8 -15.68 5.75 15.74
N PRO A 9 -15.41 4.57 16.36
CA PRO A 9 -14.40 3.65 15.84
C PRO A 9 -14.74 3.26 14.41
N ILE A 10 -13.79 3.49 13.50
CA ILE A 10 -13.95 3.12 12.09
C ILE A 10 -13.51 1.68 11.96
N VAL A 11 -14.42 0.85 11.44
CA VAL A 11 -14.22 -0.58 11.24
C VAL A 11 -14.36 -0.92 9.75
N PRO A 12 -13.57 -1.87 9.24
CA PRO A 12 -13.77 -2.35 7.88
C PRO A 12 -15.10 -3.11 7.79
N LEU A 13 -15.81 -2.97 6.66
CA LEU A 13 -17.11 -3.61 6.40
C LEU A 13 -17.00 -4.75 5.38
N GLY A 14 -15.81 -5.33 5.24
CA GLY A 14 -15.49 -6.32 4.21
C GLY A 14 -14.72 -5.76 3.02
N ALA A 15 -14.24 -6.69 2.18
CA ALA A 15 -13.50 -6.36 0.97
C ALA A 15 -14.41 -5.83 -0.14
N VAL A 16 -13.86 -4.96 -1.00
CA VAL A 16 -14.55 -4.46 -2.19
C VAL A 16 -14.84 -5.61 -3.15
N LEU A 17 -16.09 -6.08 -3.16
CA LEU A 17 -16.50 -7.27 -3.89
C LEU A 17 -16.34 -7.12 -5.40
N TYR A 18 -16.58 -5.94 -5.96
CA TYR A 18 -16.39 -5.69 -7.40
C TYR A 18 -15.00 -6.11 -7.89
N SER A 19 -13.96 -5.90 -7.08
CA SER A 19 -12.58 -6.24 -7.43
C SER A 19 -12.21 -7.70 -7.16
N HIS A 20 -12.73 -8.30 -6.09
CA HIS A 20 -12.23 -9.60 -5.59
C HIS A 20 -13.22 -10.77 -5.74
N LEU A 21 -14.50 -10.50 -5.99
CA LEU A 21 -15.54 -11.54 -6.02
C LEU A 21 -15.27 -12.57 -7.12
N LYS A 22 -14.95 -12.12 -8.33
CA LYS A 22 -14.64 -13.02 -9.46
C LYS A 22 -13.48 -13.95 -9.14
N LEU A 23 -12.41 -13.43 -8.52
CA LEU A 23 -11.26 -14.22 -8.11
C LEU A 23 -11.66 -15.24 -7.03
N LYS A 24 -12.35 -14.80 -5.98
CA LYS A 24 -12.85 -15.69 -4.91
C LYS A 24 -13.70 -16.83 -5.49
N LEU A 25 -14.65 -16.53 -6.36
CA LEU A 25 -15.53 -17.54 -6.96
C LEU A 25 -14.75 -18.53 -7.83
N ARG A 26 -13.76 -18.06 -8.60
CA ARG A 26 -12.88 -18.95 -9.39
C ARG A 26 -12.04 -19.87 -8.51
N LEU A 27 -11.47 -19.37 -7.42
CA LEU A 27 -10.73 -20.20 -6.46
C LEU A 27 -11.65 -21.24 -5.80
N ARG A 28 -12.87 -20.85 -5.43
CA ARG A 28 -13.86 -21.81 -4.89
C ARG A 28 -14.25 -22.87 -5.91
N ALA A 29 -14.47 -22.50 -7.17
CA ALA A 29 -14.75 -23.44 -8.25
C ALA A 29 -13.59 -24.40 -8.52
N ALA A 30 -12.35 -23.96 -8.26
CA ALA A 30 -11.15 -24.79 -8.33
C ALA A 30 -10.88 -25.65 -7.08
N GLY A 31 -11.81 -25.65 -6.10
CA GLY A 31 -11.73 -26.51 -4.91
C GLY A 31 -11.12 -25.85 -3.66
N PHE A 32 -10.72 -24.57 -3.71
CA PHE A 32 -10.19 -23.87 -2.55
C PHE A 32 -11.29 -23.35 -1.63
N ALA A 33 -11.08 -23.45 -0.31
CA ALA A 33 -11.94 -22.82 0.71
C ALA A 33 -11.65 -21.29 0.83
N ALA A 34 -11.75 -20.56 -0.29
CA ALA A 34 -11.32 -19.16 -0.34
C ALA A 34 -12.21 -18.22 0.48
N THR A 35 -11.60 -17.54 1.45
CA THR A 35 -12.18 -16.47 2.27
C THR A 35 -11.56 -15.11 1.89
N LEU A 36 -12.23 -14.02 2.26
CA LEU A 36 -11.69 -12.66 2.11
C LEU A 36 -11.27 -12.18 3.49
N TYR A 37 -10.12 -11.53 3.57
CA TYR A 37 -9.63 -10.85 4.76
C TYR A 37 -9.62 -9.35 4.48
N ASP A 38 -10.42 -8.60 5.22
CA ASP A 38 -10.48 -7.15 5.18
C ASP A 38 -9.75 -6.53 6.37
N TYR A 39 -9.34 -5.28 6.21
CA TYR A 39 -8.63 -4.53 7.22
C TYR A 39 -8.76 -3.02 6.94
N ASP A 40 -8.55 -2.21 7.98
CA ASP A 40 -8.51 -0.75 7.83
C ASP A 40 -7.19 -0.31 7.20
N TRP A 41 -7.22 -0.11 5.89
CA TRP A 41 -6.05 0.23 5.08
C TRP A 41 -5.39 1.56 5.45
N ARG A 42 -6.01 2.39 6.29
CA ARG A 42 -5.43 3.66 6.74
C ARG A 42 -4.36 3.47 7.81
N LEU A 43 -4.41 2.33 8.52
CA LEU A 43 -3.53 2.02 9.63
C LEU A 43 -2.12 1.62 9.17
N ASP A 44 -1.24 1.53 10.14
CA ASP A 44 0.15 1.13 9.99
C ASP A 44 0.30 -0.33 9.51
N ILE A 45 1.14 -0.56 8.50
CA ILE A 45 1.33 -1.88 7.86
C ILE A 45 1.83 -2.93 8.85
N GLU A 46 2.65 -2.58 9.84
CA GLU A 46 3.09 -3.54 10.87
C GLU A 46 1.93 -3.98 11.76
N ALA A 47 1.09 -3.01 12.17
CA ALA A 47 -0.13 -3.30 12.94
C ALA A 47 -1.12 -4.16 12.13
N LEU A 48 -1.28 -3.85 10.84
CA LEU A 48 -2.08 -4.68 9.93
C LEU A 48 -1.50 -6.09 9.77
N GLY A 49 -0.18 -6.21 9.69
CA GLY A 49 0.52 -7.50 9.65
C GLY A 49 0.31 -8.32 10.92
N GLN A 50 0.30 -7.70 12.10
CA GLN A 50 -0.05 -8.37 13.36
C GLN A 50 -1.49 -8.90 13.35
N GLY A 51 -2.43 -8.11 12.83
CA GLY A 51 -3.82 -8.53 12.64
C GLY A 51 -3.93 -9.75 11.73
N LEU A 52 -3.26 -9.73 10.59
CA LEU A 52 -3.25 -10.85 9.65
C LEU A 52 -2.55 -12.08 10.24
N ALA A 53 -1.43 -11.92 10.94
CA ALA A 53 -0.75 -13.04 11.60
C ALA A 53 -1.63 -13.72 12.66
N THR A 54 -2.42 -12.92 13.40
CA THR A 54 -3.44 -13.45 14.32
C THR A 54 -4.46 -14.29 13.59
N ARG A 55 -4.99 -13.78 12.47
CA ARG A 55 -5.94 -14.51 11.65
C ARG A 55 -5.36 -15.81 11.08
N LEU A 56 -4.10 -15.79 10.65
CA LEU A 56 -3.43 -16.98 10.12
C LEU A 56 -3.26 -18.06 11.20
N ARG A 57 -2.95 -17.69 12.45
CA ARG A 57 -2.79 -18.66 13.55
C ARG A 57 -4.08 -19.42 13.88
N GLU A 58 -5.25 -18.85 13.60
CA GLU A 58 -6.54 -19.57 13.71
C GLU A 58 -6.61 -20.77 12.73
N HIS A 59 -5.75 -20.80 11.72
CA HIS A 59 -5.65 -21.84 10.70
C HIS A 59 -4.35 -22.65 10.76
N ALA A 60 -3.62 -22.63 11.88
CA ALA A 60 -2.30 -23.25 12.02
C ALA A 60 -2.24 -24.78 11.76
N GLY A 61 -3.38 -25.47 11.66
CA GLY A 61 -3.50 -26.88 11.30
C GLY A 61 -3.76 -27.15 9.80
N HIS A 62 -3.77 -26.11 8.96
CA HIS A 62 -4.04 -26.23 7.53
C HIS A 62 -2.93 -25.56 6.71
N ALA A 63 -2.61 -26.15 5.56
CA ALA A 63 -1.83 -25.48 4.53
C ALA A 63 -2.60 -24.26 4.02
N VAL A 64 -2.00 -23.07 4.13
CA VAL A 64 -2.63 -21.81 3.73
C VAL A 64 -1.89 -21.22 2.53
N ALA A 65 -2.66 -20.75 1.55
CA ALA A 65 -2.18 -19.90 0.48
C ALA A 65 -2.80 -18.50 0.59
N ILE A 66 -2.00 -17.46 0.37
CA ILE A 66 -2.42 -16.07 0.39
C ILE A 66 -2.43 -15.54 -1.05
N VAL A 67 -3.50 -14.84 -1.44
CA VAL A 67 -3.51 -14.00 -2.64
C VAL A 67 -3.71 -12.57 -2.18
N ALA A 68 -2.67 -11.75 -2.33
CA ALA A 68 -2.63 -10.40 -1.82
C ALA A 68 -2.57 -9.40 -2.98
N HIS A 69 -3.39 -8.36 -2.93
CA HIS A 69 -3.45 -7.33 -3.96
C HIS A 69 -2.92 -6.00 -3.43
N SER A 70 -2.10 -5.31 -4.23
CA SER A 70 -1.54 -4.00 -3.91
C SER A 70 -0.90 -4.00 -2.51
N MET A 71 -1.28 -3.06 -1.64
CA MET A 71 -0.79 -2.95 -0.26
C MET A 71 -0.94 -4.22 0.57
N GLY A 72 -1.92 -5.07 0.28
CA GLY A 72 -2.13 -6.34 1.00
C GLY A 72 -0.90 -7.26 0.95
N GLY A 73 -0.05 -7.13 -0.08
CA GLY A 73 1.19 -7.88 -0.16
C GLY A 73 2.23 -7.44 0.87
N LEU A 74 2.33 -6.14 1.15
CA LEU A 74 3.18 -5.62 2.22
C LEU A 74 2.67 -6.06 3.60
N VAL A 75 1.35 -6.03 3.80
CA VAL A 75 0.70 -6.56 5.01
C VAL A 75 0.99 -8.06 5.18
N SER A 76 0.97 -8.82 4.08
CA SER A 76 1.32 -10.25 4.09
C SER A 76 2.78 -10.48 4.45
N ARG A 77 3.72 -9.72 3.87
CA ARG A 77 5.14 -9.79 4.24
C ARG A 77 5.37 -9.46 5.71
N ALA A 78 4.74 -8.41 6.22
CA ALA A 78 4.79 -8.04 7.65
C ALA A 78 4.23 -9.15 8.56
N ALA A 79 3.12 -9.78 8.17
CA ALA A 79 2.54 -10.88 8.92
C ALA A 79 3.44 -12.12 8.97
N LEU A 80 4.08 -12.46 7.83
CA LEU A 80 4.94 -13.64 7.72
C LEU A 80 6.30 -13.48 8.40
N ALA A 81 6.68 -12.25 8.78
CA ALA A 81 7.80 -12.02 9.69
C ALA A 81 7.52 -12.47 11.13
N LEU A 82 6.25 -12.70 11.48
CA LEU A 82 5.82 -13.03 12.84
C LEU A 82 5.73 -14.54 13.08
N PRO A 83 5.95 -15.02 14.32
CA PRO A 83 5.82 -16.43 14.67
C PRO A 83 4.43 -17.02 14.40
N GLY A 84 4.38 -18.34 14.20
CA GLY A 84 3.13 -19.09 14.03
C GLY A 84 2.53 -19.05 12.63
N THR A 85 3.24 -18.51 11.64
CA THR A 85 2.79 -18.35 10.25
C THR A 85 3.46 -19.32 9.25
N ARG A 86 4.23 -20.29 9.74
CA ARG A 86 4.99 -21.26 8.90
C ARG A 86 4.13 -22.18 8.03
N HIS A 87 2.86 -22.37 8.39
CA HIS A 87 1.89 -23.17 7.63
C HIS A 87 1.38 -22.45 6.36
N VAL A 88 1.82 -21.21 6.12
CA VAL A 88 1.58 -20.51 4.86
C VAL A 88 2.62 -21.00 3.85
N GLU A 89 2.15 -21.74 2.83
CA GLU A 89 2.99 -22.43 1.85
C GLU A 89 3.14 -21.64 0.55
N ARG A 90 2.23 -20.70 0.27
CA ARG A 90 2.25 -19.90 -0.96
C ARG A 90 1.70 -18.50 -0.75
N VAL A 91 2.34 -17.51 -1.37
CA VAL A 91 1.90 -16.12 -1.38
C VAL A 91 1.95 -15.60 -2.81
N VAL A 92 0.80 -15.24 -3.37
CA VAL A 92 0.70 -14.60 -4.69
C VAL A 92 0.48 -13.11 -4.50
N LEU A 93 1.44 -12.30 -4.94
CA LEU A 93 1.40 -10.84 -4.88
C LEU A 93 0.91 -10.27 -6.20
N LEU A 94 -0.21 -9.57 -6.20
CA LEU A 94 -0.80 -8.94 -7.38
C LEU A 94 -0.53 -7.43 -7.33
N GLY A 95 0.44 -6.95 -8.10
CA GLY A 95 0.76 -5.51 -8.18
C GLY A 95 1.16 -4.89 -6.83
N THR A 96 1.82 -5.64 -5.95
CA THR A 96 2.24 -5.17 -4.62
C THR A 96 3.41 -4.20 -4.75
N PRO A 97 3.36 -2.97 -4.20
CA PRO A 97 4.46 -2.02 -4.29
C PRO A 97 5.61 -2.40 -3.33
N ASN A 98 6.35 -3.48 -3.62
CA ASN A 98 7.42 -3.99 -2.76
C ASN A 98 8.55 -2.98 -2.53
N ARG A 99 8.79 -2.09 -3.51
CA ARG A 99 9.74 -0.97 -3.42
C ARG A 99 9.03 0.40 -3.40
N GLY A 100 7.77 0.43 -3.00
CA GLY A 100 6.94 1.63 -2.94
C GLY A 100 6.33 2.04 -4.29
N ALA A 101 5.45 3.04 -4.26
CA ALA A 101 4.79 3.59 -5.44
C ALA A 101 4.56 5.10 -5.30
N PHE A 102 4.40 5.78 -6.43
CA PHE A 102 4.23 7.24 -6.44
C PHE A 102 2.77 7.69 -6.25
N ALA A 103 1.80 6.79 -6.38
CA ALA A 103 0.40 7.08 -6.09
C ALA A 103 0.15 7.57 -4.64
N PRO A 104 0.74 6.94 -3.59
CA PRO A 104 0.72 7.50 -2.24
C PRO A 104 1.30 8.91 -2.13
N LEU A 105 2.42 9.21 -2.82
CA LEU A 105 2.98 10.56 -2.87
C LEU A 105 1.97 11.54 -3.48
N GLN A 106 1.37 11.18 -4.62
CA GLN A 106 0.34 12.01 -5.26
C GLN A 106 -0.88 12.20 -4.34
N ALA A 107 -1.25 11.21 -3.54
CA ALA A 107 -2.35 11.32 -2.58
C ALA A 107 -2.01 12.30 -1.44
N LEU A 108 -0.82 12.17 -0.85
CA LEU A 108 -0.30 13.08 0.18
C LEU A 108 -0.16 14.52 -0.33
N ARG A 109 0.11 14.70 -1.63
CA ARG A 109 0.21 16.01 -2.28
C ARG A 109 -1.11 16.52 -2.87
N GLY A 110 -2.21 15.78 -2.73
CA GLY A 110 -3.53 16.16 -3.27
C GLY A 110 -3.63 16.15 -4.81
N THR A 111 -2.67 15.53 -5.50
CA THR A 111 -2.57 15.50 -6.98
C THR A 111 -3.05 14.18 -7.60
N TYR A 112 -3.36 13.15 -6.79
CA TYR A 112 -3.77 11.84 -7.32
C TYR A 112 -5.17 11.85 -7.93
N SER A 113 -5.32 11.26 -9.13
CA SER A 113 -6.58 11.25 -9.88
C SER A 113 -7.70 10.44 -9.19
N VAL A 114 -7.37 9.40 -8.40
CA VAL A 114 -8.35 8.66 -7.59
C VAL A 114 -8.76 9.44 -6.34
N VAL A 115 -7.84 10.21 -5.74
CA VAL A 115 -8.18 11.16 -4.66
C VAL A 115 -9.12 12.24 -5.19
N ARG A 116 -8.95 12.70 -6.45
CA ARG A 116 -9.94 13.57 -7.09
C ARG A 116 -11.31 12.90 -7.26
N ASN A 117 -11.36 11.59 -7.51
CA ASN A 117 -12.63 10.87 -7.64
C ASN A 117 -13.32 10.63 -6.28
N ILE A 118 -12.56 10.39 -5.21
CA ILE A 118 -13.11 10.30 -3.84
C ILE A 118 -13.46 11.70 -3.31
N ALA A 119 -12.65 12.72 -3.58
CA ALA A 119 -12.96 14.12 -3.26
C ALA A 119 -14.20 14.64 -4.01
N ARG A 120 -14.50 14.14 -5.22
CA ARG A 120 -15.77 14.44 -5.91
C ARG A 120 -17.02 13.88 -5.20
N LEU A 121 -16.86 12.91 -4.30
CA LEU A 121 -17.92 12.41 -3.43
C LEU A 121 -18.03 13.21 -2.12
N ASP A 122 -17.00 13.98 -1.78
CA ASP A 122 -17.00 14.96 -0.69
C ASP A 122 -17.25 16.36 -1.24
N LEU A 123 -18.53 16.73 -1.37
CA LEU A 123 -18.96 18.01 -1.94
C LEU A 123 -18.58 19.24 -1.09
N GLY A 124 -17.92 19.05 0.08
CA GLY A 124 -17.63 20.12 1.03
C GLY A 124 -16.16 20.54 1.15
N HIS A 125 -15.21 19.78 0.60
CA HIS A 125 -13.76 20.04 0.81
C HIS A 125 -12.94 19.95 -0.48
N SER A 126 -11.92 20.81 -0.62
CA SER A 126 -10.99 20.76 -1.74
C SER A 126 -10.02 19.56 -1.64
N PRO A 127 -9.46 19.07 -2.77
CA PRO A 127 -8.45 18.02 -2.74
C PRO A 127 -7.21 18.34 -1.88
N LEU A 128 -6.85 19.62 -1.78
CA LEU A 128 -5.74 20.09 -0.94
C LEU A 128 -6.10 19.98 0.55
N GLU A 129 -7.29 20.43 0.95
CA GLU A 129 -7.76 20.29 2.34
C GLU A 129 -7.91 18.83 2.75
N LEU A 130 -8.38 17.96 1.87
CA LEU A 130 -8.44 16.52 2.12
C LEU A 130 -7.04 15.91 2.24
N ALA A 131 -6.08 16.35 1.43
CA ALA A 131 -4.68 15.94 1.58
C ALA A 131 -4.10 16.36 2.94
N GLU A 132 -4.21 17.64 3.27
CA GLU A 132 -3.67 18.18 4.52
C GLU A 132 -4.32 17.58 5.76
N ARG A 133 -5.64 17.39 5.76
CA ARG A 133 -6.39 17.03 6.97
C ARG A 133 -6.66 15.54 7.11
N VAL A 134 -6.80 14.82 6.00
CA VAL A 134 -7.22 13.42 5.99
C VAL A 134 -6.07 12.52 5.52
N TRP A 135 -5.61 12.67 4.27
CA TRP A 135 -4.64 11.74 3.69
C TRP A 135 -3.28 11.76 4.40
N THR A 136 -2.79 12.94 4.80
CA THR A 136 -1.53 13.04 5.56
C THR A 136 -1.59 12.36 6.93
N GLY A 137 -2.78 11.98 7.41
CA GLY A 137 -2.97 11.26 8.67
C GLY A 137 -2.91 9.75 8.56
N PHE A 138 -2.72 9.16 7.37
CA PHE A 138 -2.75 7.71 7.18
C PHE A 138 -1.34 7.12 7.11
N PRO A 139 -0.86 6.40 8.16
CA PRO A 139 0.47 5.78 8.18
C PRO A 139 0.81 4.96 6.93
N SER A 140 -0.14 4.19 6.41
CA SER A 140 0.09 3.31 5.25
C SER A 140 0.52 4.05 3.99
N LEU A 141 0.04 5.27 3.77
CA LEU A 141 0.44 6.07 2.60
C LEU A 141 1.93 6.41 2.65
N TYR A 142 2.46 6.73 3.82
CA TYR A 142 3.89 6.97 3.99
C TYR A 142 4.69 5.68 3.82
N GLN A 143 4.21 4.58 4.38
CA GLN A 143 4.86 3.27 4.31
C GLN A 143 4.92 2.67 2.89
N MET A 144 4.07 3.15 1.97
CA MET A 144 4.11 2.79 0.56
C MET A 144 4.92 3.76 -0.31
N LEU A 145 5.55 4.80 0.25
CA LEU A 145 6.43 5.67 -0.51
C LEU A 145 7.69 4.92 -0.96
N PRO A 146 8.27 5.25 -2.12
CA PRO A 146 9.59 4.78 -2.48
C PRO A 146 10.67 5.37 -1.56
N GLY A 147 11.55 4.52 -1.02
CA GLY A 147 12.81 4.97 -0.42
C GLY A 147 13.83 5.42 -1.48
N ALA A 148 15.09 5.64 -1.08
CA ALA A 148 16.19 5.98 -1.99
C ALA A 148 16.35 4.94 -3.13
N GLN A 149 16.06 5.33 -4.36
CA GLN A 149 16.18 4.48 -5.56
C GLN A 149 16.62 5.30 -6.77
N GLY A 150 17.70 4.85 -7.44
CA GLY A 150 18.27 5.53 -8.61
C GLY A 150 18.59 7.00 -8.32
N ASP A 151 18.31 7.88 -9.29
CA ASP A 151 18.55 9.33 -9.18
C ASP A 151 17.35 10.10 -8.60
N GLY A 152 16.32 9.40 -8.11
CA GLY A 152 15.14 10.00 -7.49
C GLY A 152 15.38 10.42 -6.04
N PRO A 153 14.56 11.33 -5.49
CA PRO A 153 14.63 11.67 -4.09
C PRO A 153 14.20 10.47 -3.23
N ASP A 154 14.80 10.33 -2.06
CA ASP A 154 14.29 9.45 -1.02
C ASP A 154 13.02 10.06 -0.42
N LEU A 155 11.86 9.53 -0.80
CA LEU A 155 10.57 10.08 -0.35
C LEU A 155 10.28 9.75 1.11
N THR A 156 11.07 8.90 1.76
CA THR A 156 11.02 8.68 3.21
C THR A 156 11.84 9.71 4.00
N ASN A 157 12.70 10.48 3.32
CA ASN A 157 13.53 11.51 3.94
C ASN A 157 12.86 12.89 3.87
N PRO A 158 12.46 13.49 5.00
CA PRO A 158 11.75 14.79 5.00
C PRO A 158 12.57 15.93 4.39
N MET A 159 13.90 15.89 4.45
CA MET A 159 14.75 16.94 3.89
C MET A 159 14.74 16.97 2.36
N GLN A 160 14.26 15.89 1.73
CA GLN A 160 14.13 15.78 0.27
C GLN A 160 12.72 16.10 -0.24
N TRP A 161 11.84 16.62 0.61
CA TRP A 161 10.53 17.14 0.22
C TRP A 161 10.61 18.64 -0.14
N PRO A 162 9.75 19.13 -1.06
CA PRO A 162 9.59 20.56 -1.32
C PRO A 162 9.01 21.28 -0.09
N LEU A 163 9.31 22.57 0.05
CA LEU A 163 8.82 23.39 1.16
C LEU A 163 7.33 23.76 1.00
N THR A 164 6.78 23.60 -0.20
CA THR A 164 5.36 23.89 -0.48
C THR A 164 4.44 22.86 0.20
N ALA A 165 3.26 23.31 0.63
CA ALA A 165 2.24 22.45 1.21
C ALA A 165 1.59 21.50 0.17
N PRO A 166 1.07 20.32 0.57
CA PRO A 166 1.06 19.76 1.93
C PRO A 166 2.43 19.21 2.37
N ALA A 167 2.94 19.67 3.51
CA ALA A 167 4.16 19.12 4.10
C ALA A 167 3.89 17.72 4.69
N PRO A 168 4.86 16.79 4.63
CA PRO A 168 4.69 15.47 5.22
C PRO A 168 4.70 15.54 6.74
N ARG A 169 3.99 14.62 7.41
CA ARG A 169 4.09 14.46 8.88
C ARG A 169 5.38 13.71 9.21
N LEU A 170 6.33 14.39 9.85
CA LEU A 170 7.68 13.85 10.14
C LEU A 170 7.64 12.51 10.88
N ALA A 171 6.83 12.39 11.93
CA ALA A 171 6.70 11.15 12.70
C ALA A 171 6.23 9.94 11.86
N LEU A 172 5.38 10.18 10.84
CA LEU A 172 4.91 9.12 9.94
C LEU A 172 5.96 8.76 8.88
N LEU A 173 6.75 9.73 8.40
CA LEU A 173 7.90 9.47 7.52
C LEU A 173 8.98 8.65 8.21
N GLU A 174 9.35 9.02 9.43
CA GLU A 174 10.34 8.28 10.23
C GLU A 174 9.90 6.83 10.46
N ARG A 175 8.60 6.62 10.72
CA ARG A 175 8.04 5.28 10.87
C ARG A 175 8.05 4.50 9.56
N ALA A 176 7.75 5.16 8.44
CA ALA A 176 7.82 4.55 7.11
C ALA A 176 9.25 4.12 6.72
N SER A 177 10.25 4.96 7.00
CA SER A 177 11.65 4.64 6.72
C SER A 177 12.12 3.37 7.44
N ARG A 178 11.70 3.18 8.71
CA ARG A 178 12.01 1.96 9.47
C ARG A 178 11.39 0.71 8.85
N LEU A 179 10.16 0.79 8.35
CA LEU A 179 9.46 -0.37 7.78
C LEU A 179 10.21 -0.98 6.59
N HIS A 180 10.73 -0.16 5.67
CA HIS A 180 11.40 -0.69 4.48
C HIS A 180 12.64 -1.53 4.81
N GLY A 181 13.31 -1.24 5.93
CA GLY A 181 14.44 -2.04 6.41
C GLY A 181 14.05 -3.28 7.22
N THR A 182 12.80 -3.41 7.66
CA THR A 182 12.35 -4.52 8.53
C THR A 182 11.47 -5.55 7.82
N LEU A 183 10.87 -5.20 6.68
CA LEU A 183 10.08 -6.17 5.92
C LEU A 183 10.99 -7.29 5.39
N PRO A 184 10.67 -8.56 5.68
CA PRO A 184 11.47 -9.67 5.18
C PRO A 184 11.45 -9.69 3.65
N GLU A 185 12.58 -10.03 3.05
CA GLU A 185 12.64 -10.32 1.63
C GLU A 185 11.70 -11.50 1.30
N PRO A 186 11.01 -11.47 0.15
CA PRO A 186 10.24 -12.62 -0.31
C PRO A 186 11.13 -13.88 -0.40
N ASP A 187 10.67 -14.99 0.17
CA ASP A 187 11.30 -16.30 0.03
C ASP A 187 10.63 -17.13 -1.08
N GLU A 188 11.01 -18.41 -1.21
CA GLU A 188 10.51 -19.35 -2.24
C GLU A 188 8.98 -19.50 -2.29
N ARG A 189 8.26 -19.11 -1.24
CA ARG A 189 6.79 -19.17 -1.19
C ARG A 189 6.13 -18.07 -2.00
N PHE A 190 6.86 -17.00 -2.31
CA PHE A 190 6.31 -15.81 -2.94
C PHE A 190 6.36 -15.89 -4.46
N THR A 191 5.26 -15.46 -5.10
CA THR A 191 5.18 -15.27 -6.54
C THR A 191 4.60 -13.89 -6.80
N ALA A 192 5.36 -13.02 -7.45
CA ALA A 192 4.91 -11.69 -7.84
C ALA A 192 4.34 -11.70 -9.26
N ILE A 193 3.15 -11.12 -9.42
CA ILE A 193 2.52 -10.85 -10.72
C ILE A 193 2.47 -9.33 -10.89
N ALA A 194 3.34 -8.82 -11.75
CA ALA A 194 3.41 -7.41 -12.09
C ALA A 194 2.56 -7.11 -13.34
N GLY A 195 1.70 -6.10 -13.25
CA GLY A 195 1.08 -5.53 -14.44
C GLY A 195 2.05 -4.62 -15.18
N VAL A 196 1.98 -4.63 -16.51
CA VAL A 196 2.86 -3.85 -17.40
C VAL A 196 2.05 -3.16 -18.49
N ALA A 197 2.73 -2.31 -19.27
CA ALA A 197 2.20 -1.63 -20.45
C ALA A 197 1.05 -0.64 -20.20
N ARG A 198 0.88 -0.16 -18.96
CA ARG A 198 -0.05 0.92 -18.58
C ARG A 198 0.71 2.19 -18.20
N ALA A 199 0.15 3.33 -18.56
CA ALA A 199 0.68 4.63 -18.17
C ALA A 199 0.75 4.75 -16.64
N THR A 200 1.96 4.75 -16.10
CA THR A 200 2.25 4.65 -14.66
C THR A 200 3.31 5.69 -14.32
N VAL A 201 3.15 6.37 -13.17
CA VAL A 201 4.22 7.21 -12.64
C VAL A 201 5.34 6.31 -12.14
N THR A 202 6.51 6.39 -12.78
CA THR A 202 7.67 5.53 -12.47
C THR A 202 8.83 6.28 -11.83
N ALA A 203 8.79 7.61 -11.83
CA ALA A 203 9.74 8.41 -11.07
C ALA A 203 9.09 9.73 -10.61
N ALA A 204 9.67 10.33 -9.59
CA ALA A 204 9.41 11.70 -9.18
C ALA A 204 10.73 12.44 -9.01
N GLN A 205 10.74 13.73 -9.29
CA GLN A 205 11.87 14.61 -8.99
C GLN A 205 11.38 15.82 -8.22
N ARG A 206 12.12 16.20 -7.17
CA ARG A 206 11.85 17.44 -6.44
C ARG A 206 12.15 18.65 -7.32
N ARG A 207 11.28 19.65 -7.25
CA ARG A 207 11.45 21.01 -7.75
C ARG A 207 11.09 22.00 -6.63
N GLU A 208 11.26 23.29 -6.89
CA GLU A 208 10.96 24.34 -5.91
C GLU A 208 9.50 24.29 -5.45
N ASP A 209 8.57 24.22 -6.40
CA ASP A 209 7.13 24.29 -6.11
C ASP A 209 6.46 22.93 -5.84
N GLY A 210 7.18 21.82 -5.95
CA GLY A 210 6.56 20.50 -5.81
C GLY A 210 7.38 19.34 -6.37
N PHE A 211 6.68 18.34 -6.90
CA PHE A 211 7.28 17.19 -7.58
C PHE A 211 6.88 17.18 -9.05
N VAL A 212 7.85 16.89 -9.92
CA VAL A 212 7.62 16.56 -11.32
C VAL A 212 7.62 15.05 -11.47
N TYR A 213 6.59 14.50 -12.10
CA TYR A 213 6.38 13.06 -12.25
C TYR A 213 6.76 12.59 -13.65
N THR A 214 7.55 11.52 -13.73
CA THR A 214 7.81 10.82 -14.99
C THR A 214 6.78 9.72 -15.16
N VAL A 215 6.04 9.76 -16.27
CA VAL A 215 5.05 8.73 -16.62
C VAL A 215 5.59 7.89 -17.78
N THR A 216 5.65 6.58 -17.59
CA THR A 216 6.04 5.62 -18.63
C THR A 216 5.00 4.51 -18.74
N ARG A 217 5.21 3.55 -19.65
CA ARG A 217 4.40 2.32 -19.71
C ARG A 217 4.94 1.17 -18.85
N GLY A 218 5.91 1.46 -17.97
CA GLY A 218 6.58 0.48 -17.11
C GLY A 218 5.83 0.14 -15.83
N GLY A 219 4.52 -0.14 -15.91
CA GLY A 219 3.72 -0.50 -14.74
C GLY A 219 2.26 -0.83 -15.07
N ASP A 220 1.44 -0.95 -14.03
CA ASP A 220 0.04 -1.38 -14.09
C ASP A 220 -1.00 -0.24 -14.09
N GLY A 221 -0.54 1.01 -14.06
CA GLY A 221 -1.34 2.22 -13.92
C GLY A 221 -1.23 2.88 -12.54
N THR A 222 -0.68 2.15 -11.55
CA THR A 222 -0.46 2.62 -10.18
C THR A 222 0.94 2.31 -9.68
N VAL A 223 1.38 1.07 -9.83
CA VAL A 223 2.65 0.55 -9.30
C VAL A 223 3.63 0.32 -10.45
N PRO A 224 4.86 0.88 -10.38
CA PRO A 224 5.93 0.57 -11.32
C PRO A 224 6.23 -0.94 -11.33
N ALA A 225 6.42 -1.53 -12.51
CA ALA A 225 6.66 -2.97 -12.64
C ALA A 225 7.91 -3.43 -11.85
N VAL A 226 8.97 -2.63 -11.86
CA VAL A 226 10.21 -2.83 -11.09
C VAL A 226 10.02 -2.78 -9.57
N SER A 227 8.93 -2.16 -9.10
CA SER A 227 8.52 -2.19 -7.69
C SER A 227 7.61 -3.38 -7.39
N ALA A 228 6.78 -3.79 -8.35
CA ALA A 228 5.88 -4.92 -8.18
C ALA A 228 6.62 -6.26 -8.11
N ALA A 229 7.55 -6.47 -9.02
CA ALA A 229 8.41 -7.64 -9.11
C ALA A 229 9.87 -7.14 -9.20
N PRO A 230 10.50 -6.79 -8.07
CA PRO A 230 11.91 -6.42 -8.07
C PRO A 230 12.75 -7.59 -8.58
N GLU A 231 13.71 -7.34 -9.47
CA GLU A 231 14.65 -8.37 -9.93
C GLU A 231 15.43 -8.91 -8.72
N GLY A 232 15.32 -10.23 -8.50
CA GLY A 232 15.80 -10.98 -7.35
C GLY A 232 15.18 -12.37 -7.32
#